data_AF-A0A178YU71-F1
#
_entry.id   AF-A0A178YU71-F1
#
_cell.length_a   1.000
_cell.length_b   1.000
_cell.length_c   1.000
_cell.angle_alpha   90.00
_cell.angle_beta   90.00
_cell.angle_gamma   90.00
#
_symmetry.space_group_name_H-M   'P 1'
#
loop_
_entity.id
_entity.type
_entity.pdbx_description
1 polymer ?
#
loop_
_entity_poly.entity_id
_entity_poly.type
_entity_poly.pdbx_seq_one_letter_code
_entity_poly.pdbx_strand_id
1 'polypeptide(L)'
;MHYRSQRRSVLFAAPGLVIGALAVGAAGGFSVSPAEIIALIEKPHLLVAVLFIGAFAGITVEQALSRVRRQAWRAKNRSRWQEGPPTNIASGPWVPTSIPNSPKRPDAAEQLRIVMGSSFTIQPLLNKSEARVFRELDRLVISCNPTWQVMAQVSLGEILRSKDANAFSCINAKRVDLLLVDGNCQPRHAIEYQGGAHHQGAAAARDAVKKEALRRAGIGYFEVVAGQTTPSDLKRLVDKLVDKPELPKCSSR
;
A
#
# COMPACT_ATOMS: atom_id res chain seq x y z
N MET A 1 -21.75 -49.43 10.00
CA MET A 1 -21.67 -49.14 8.55
C MET A 1 -20.40 -48.34 8.28
N HIS A 2 -19.39 -48.99 7.73
CA HIS A 2 -18.14 -48.40 7.27
C HIS A 2 -18.25 -48.12 5.76
N TYR A 3 -17.68 -47.02 5.28
CA TYR A 3 -17.27 -46.91 3.89
C TYR A 3 -15.87 -46.34 3.79
N ARG A 4 -15.04 -47.02 3.00
CA ARG A 4 -13.59 -46.93 2.89
C ARG A 4 -13.22 -46.41 1.50
N SER A 5 -12.26 -45.48 1.45
CA SER A 5 -11.28 -45.22 0.38
C SER A 5 -11.73 -45.06 -1.09
N GLN A 6 -11.39 -43.90 -1.68
CA GLN A 6 -10.48 -43.93 -2.84
C GLN A 6 -9.73 -42.60 -3.07
N ARG A 7 -8.39 -42.65 -2.94
CA ARG A 7 -7.48 -41.68 -3.56
C ARG A 7 -7.48 -41.89 -5.07
N ARG A 8 -7.61 -40.82 -5.85
CA ARG A 8 -7.09 -40.73 -7.23
C ARG A 8 -6.48 -39.36 -7.46
N SER A 9 -5.17 -39.37 -7.68
CA SER A 9 -4.38 -38.29 -8.25
C SER A 9 -4.82 -38.07 -9.69
N VAL A 10 -5.10 -36.83 -10.09
CA VAL A 10 -5.18 -36.47 -11.51
C VAL A 10 -4.44 -35.15 -11.69
N LEU A 11 -3.30 -35.25 -12.38
CA LEU A 11 -2.56 -34.13 -12.95
C LEU A 11 -3.48 -33.37 -13.90
N PHE A 12 -3.65 -32.07 -13.70
CA PHE A 12 -4.12 -31.18 -14.76
C PHE A 12 -2.89 -30.58 -15.45
N ALA A 13 -2.55 -31.17 -16.61
CA ALA A 13 -1.63 -30.59 -17.57
C ALA A 13 -2.37 -29.49 -18.35
N ALA A 14 -1.78 -28.30 -18.39
CA ALA A 14 -2.27 -27.14 -19.13
C ALA A 14 -1.82 -27.21 -20.61
N PRO A 15 -2.74 -27.00 -21.58
CA PRO A 15 -2.36 -26.64 -22.94
C PRO A 15 -2.87 -25.23 -23.25
N GLY A 16 -1.96 -24.26 -23.35
CA GLY A 16 -2.33 -22.89 -23.73
C GLY A 16 -1.23 -21.84 -23.68
N LEU A 17 0.03 -22.21 -23.47
CA LEU A 17 1.17 -21.29 -23.52
C LEU A 17 2.06 -21.64 -24.72
N VAL A 18 1.51 -21.53 -25.92
CA VAL A 18 2.27 -21.46 -27.18
C VAL A 18 1.53 -20.48 -28.08
N ILE A 19 1.93 -19.21 -28.02
CA ILE A 19 1.98 -18.19 -29.09
C ILE A 19 2.35 -16.88 -28.38
N GLY A 20 3.61 -16.48 -28.53
CA GLY A 20 4.14 -15.26 -27.92
C GLY A 20 5.66 -15.10 -28.06
N ALA A 21 6.31 -15.85 -28.95
CA ALA A 21 7.73 -15.71 -29.28
C ALA A 21 7.93 -15.37 -30.77
N LEU A 22 7.02 -14.58 -31.35
CA LEU A 22 7.07 -14.12 -32.74
C LEU A 22 6.51 -12.69 -32.82
N ALA A 23 7.24 -11.71 -32.27
CA ALA A 23 7.12 -10.28 -32.63
C ALA A 23 8.16 -9.39 -31.93
N VAL A 24 9.41 -9.84 -31.76
CA VAL A 24 10.54 -8.91 -31.51
C VAL A 24 11.63 -9.25 -32.51
N GLY A 25 11.40 -8.81 -33.74
CA GLY A 25 12.28 -9.04 -34.88
C GLY A 25 11.92 -8.08 -36.02
N ALA A 26 11.67 -6.82 -35.68
CA ALA A 26 11.39 -5.76 -36.65
C ALA A 26 12.10 -4.46 -36.24
N ALA A 27 13.39 -4.57 -35.88
CA ALA A 27 14.35 -3.46 -35.82
C ALA A 27 15.76 -4.02 -35.56
N GLY A 28 16.41 -4.54 -36.61
CA GLY A 28 17.79 -5.07 -36.54
C GLY A 28 17.86 -6.49 -37.10
N GLY A 29 18.41 -6.65 -38.30
CA GLY A 29 18.42 -7.90 -39.06
C GLY A 29 19.30 -8.99 -38.45
N PHE A 30 18.77 -9.72 -37.46
CA PHE A 30 19.29 -11.02 -37.02
C PHE A 30 18.27 -12.09 -37.42
N SER A 31 18.48 -12.72 -38.58
CA SER A 31 17.76 -13.93 -38.98
C SER A 31 18.32 -15.11 -38.20
N VAL A 32 17.65 -15.49 -37.11
CA VAL A 32 18.00 -16.70 -36.34
C VAL A 32 17.55 -17.92 -37.13
N SER A 33 18.49 -18.79 -37.48
CA SER A 33 18.23 -20.00 -38.24
C SER A 33 17.54 -21.06 -37.36
N PRO A 34 16.69 -21.95 -37.93
CA PRO A 34 16.05 -23.02 -37.17
C PRO A 34 17.04 -23.95 -36.43
N ALA A 35 18.27 -24.07 -36.93
CA ALA A 35 19.33 -24.86 -36.32
C ALA A 35 19.88 -24.25 -35.01
N GLU A 36 19.91 -22.92 -34.90
CA GLU A 36 20.38 -22.22 -33.69
C GLU A 36 19.40 -22.36 -32.52
N ILE A 37 18.10 -22.47 -32.81
CA ILE A 37 17.05 -22.70 -31.81
C ILE A 37 17.18 -24.10 -31.20
N ILE A 38 17.51 -25.10 -32.02
CA ILE A 38 17.70 -26.49 -31.57
C ILE A 38 18.99 -26.60 -30.73
N ALA A 39 20.07 -25.92 -31.13
CA ALA A 39 21.32 -25.88 -30.37
C ALA A 39 21.17 -25.19 -28.99
N LEU A 40 20.20 -24.27 -28.83
CA LEU A 40 19.91 -23.61 -27.57
C LEU A 40 19.18 -24.53 -26.57
N ILE A 41 18.48 -25.56 -27.07
CA ILE A 41 17.77 -26.57 -26.25
C ILE A 41 18.74 -27.62 -25.67
N GLU A 42 19.83 -27.93 -26.36
CA GLU A 42 20.85 -28.88 -25.86
C GLU A 42 21.69 -28.33 -24.69
N LYS A 43 21.67 -27.00 -24.47
CA LYS A 43 22.42 -26.34 -23.38
C LYS A 43 21.45 -25.64 -22.42
N PRO A 44 20.89 -26.36 -21.43
CA PRO A 44 19.82 -25.84 -20.56
C PRO A 44 20.21 -24.58 -19.78
N HIS A 45 21.51 -24.36 -19.53
CA HIS A 45 22.02 -23.17 -18.87
C HIS A 45 21.91 -21.90 -19.73
N LEU A 46 22.00 -21.99 -21.07
CA LEU A 46 21.88 -20.84 -21.97
C LEU A 46 20.42 -20.39 -22.13
N LEU A 47 19.49 -21.35 -22.20
CA LEU A 47 18.04 -21.05 -22.21
C LEU A 47 17.61 -20.32 -20.94
N VAL A 48 18.09 -20.78 -19.78
CA VAL A 48 17.84 -20.15 -18.48
C VAL A 48 18.43 -18.74 -18.46
N ALA A 49 19.66 -18.54 -18.96
CA ALA A 49 20.28 -17.21 -19.03
C ALA A 49 19.49 -16.22 -19.91
N VAL A 50 19.01 -16.65 -21.08
CA VAL A 50 18.21 -15.81 -22.00
C VAL A 50 16.87 -15.40 -21.36
N LEU A 51 16.19 -16.32 -20.67
CA LEU A 51 14.95 -16.04 -19.93
C LEU A 51 15.18 -15.03 -18.80
N PHE A 52 16.27 -15.16 -18.04
CA PHE A 52 16.61 -14.19 -17.00
C PHE A 52 16.94 -12.81 -17.56
N ILE A 53 17.69 -12.72 -18.67
CA ILE A 53 17.99 -11.44 -19.34
C ILE A 53 16.71 -10.76 -19.83
N GLY A 54 15.79 -11.51 -20.45
CA GLY A 54 14.49 -11.00 -20.89
C GLY A 54 13.62 -10.51 -19.73
N ALA A 55 13.58 -11.23 -18.62
CA ALA A 55 12.82 -10.84 -17.43
C ALA A 55 13.39 -9.56 -16.77
N PHE A 56 14.71 -9.43 -16.67
CA PHE A 56 15.36 -8.23 -16.15
C PHE A 56 15.18 -7.02 -17.07
N ALA A 57 15.27 -7.21 -18.39
CA ALA A 57 14.97 -6.16 -19.38
C ALA A 57 13.50 -5.69 -19.28
N GLY A 58 12.54 -6.62 -19.13
CA GLY A 58 11.12 -6.26 -18.95
C GLY A 58 10.86 -5.46 -17.67
N ILE A 59 11.42 -5.90 -16.54
CA ILE A 59 11.26 -5.21 -15.24
C ILE A 59 11.89 -3.82 -15.26
N THR A 60 13.05 -3.65 -15.91
CA THR A 60 13.72 -2.34 -15.99
C THR A 60 12.98 -1.34 -16.87
N VAL A 61 12.38 -1.79 -17.99
CA VAL A 61 11.54 -0.94 -18.85
C VAL A 61 10.28 -0.47 -18.13
N GLU A 62 9.59 -1.36 -17.41
CA GLU A 62 8.39 -1.00 -16.65
C GLU A 62 8.70 -0.01 -15.51
N GLN A 63 9.84 -0.20 -14.84
CA GLN A 63 10.34 0.74 -13.83
C GLN A 63 10.73 2.09 -14.44
N ALA A 64 11.32 2.12 -15.63
CA ALA A 64 11.66 3.35 -16.35
C ALA A 64 10.39 4.12 -16.78
N LEU A 65 9.39 3.44 -17.36
CA LEU A 65 8.12 4.07 -17.75
C LEU A 65 7.34 4.62 -16.55
N SER A 66 7.38 3.93 -15.40
CA SER A 66 6.75 4.42 -14.16
C SER A 66 7.51 5.60 -13.53
N ARG A 67 8.83 5.73 -13.78
CA ARG A 67 9.65 6.89 -13.39
C ARG A 67 9.38 8.08 -14.31
N VAL A 68 9.29 7.87 -15.62
CA VAL A 68 8.96 8.92 -16.62
C VAL A 68 7.55 9.48 -16.39
N ARG A 69 6.54 8.65 -16.11
CA ARG A 69 5.18 9.11 -15.75
C ARG A 69 5.16 9.94 -14.45
N ARG A 70 5.95 9.55 -13.45
CA ARG A 70 6.11 10.31 -12.19
C ARG A 70 6.89 11.61 -12.40
N GLN A 71 7.87 11.63 -13.29
CA GLN A 71 8.62 12.84 -13.66
C GLN A 71 7.78 13.80 -14.50
N ALA A 72 6.95 13.31 -15.43
CA ALA A 72 6.02 14.11 -16.21
C ALA A 72 4.93 14.75 -15.31
N TRP A 73 4.41 14.00 -14.33
CA TRP A 73 3.51 14.55 -13.32
C TRP A 73 4.21 15.60 -12.43
N ARG A 74 5.46 15.37 -12.01
CA ARG A 74 6.25 16.34 -11.23
C ARG A 74 6.63 17.59 -12.03
N ALA A 75 6.92 17.46 -13.32
CA ALA A 75 7.23 18.59 -14.21
C ALA A 75 5.97 19.45 -14.45
N LYS A 76 4.81 18.81 -14.69
CA LYS A 76 3.52 19.49 -14.86
C LYS A 76 3.03 20.18 -13.59
N ASN A 77 3.35 19.62 -12.41
CA ASN A 77 3.05 20.26 -11.14
C ASN A 77 4.16 21.20 -10.64
N ARG A 78 5.37 21.23 -11.21
CA ARG A 78 6.49 22.02 -10.67
C ARG A 78 6.21 23.52 -10.66
N SER A 79 5.55 24.03 -11.71
CA SER A 79 5.13 25.44 -11.79
C SER A 79 4.08 25.80 -10.73
N ARG A 80 3.31 24.83 -10.24
CA ARG A 80 2.29 25.03 -9.21
C ARG A 80 2.85 25.15 -7.79
N TRP A 81 4.12 24.77 -7.58
CA TRP A 81 4.78 24.77 -6.27
C TRP A 81 5.99 25.71 -6.19
N GLN A 82 6.40 26.33 -7.31
CA GLN A 82 7.50 27.32 -7.34
C GLN A 82 7.02 28.75 -7.07
N GLU A 83 5.72 29.03 -7.11
CA GLU A 83 5.20 30.29 -6.59
C GLU A 83 5.04 30.17 -5.07
N GLY A 84 6.15 30.40 -4.36
CA GLY A 84 6.11 30.71 -2.94
C GLY A 84 5.30 31.99 -2.68
N PRO A 85 4.90 32.26 -1.42
CA PRO A 85 4.16 33.47 -1.09
C PRO A 85 4.99 34.71 -1.48
N PRO A 86 4.40 35.74 -2.13
CA PRO A 86 5.13 36.96 -2.40
C PRO A 86 5.43 37.65 -1.07
N THR A 87 6.70 37.64 -0.66
CA THR A 87 7.19 38.53 0.37
C THR A 87 7.27 39.92 -0.23
N ASN A 88 6.37 40.85 0.13
CA ASN A 88 6.66 42.28 0.00
C ASN A 88 5.87 43.10 1.03
N ILE A 89 6.62 43.62 2.00
CA ILE A 89 6.30 44.83 2.74
C ILE A 89 6.55 46.00 1.79
N ALA A 90 5.51 46.75 1.42
CA ALA A 90 5.51 48.21 1.20
C ALA A 90 4.22 48.67 0.50
N SER A 91 3.37 49.32 1.30
CA SER A 91 2.54 50.50 1.01
C SER A 91 2.23 50.87 -0.45
N GLY A 92 0.97 50.67 -0.86
CA GLY A 92 0.35 51.28 -2.06
C GLY A 92 -1.18 51.16 -2.03
N PRO A 93 -1.95 52.05 -2.70
CA PRO A 93 -3.40 52.13 -2.55
C PRO A 93 -4.10 50.91 -3.15
N TRP A 94 -4.89 50.23 -2.32
CA TRP A 94 -5.60 48.99 -2.63
C TRP A 94 -6.64 49.18 -3.75
N VAL A 95 -6.38 48.60 -4.92
CA VAL A 95 -7.43 48.15 -5.84
C VAL A 95 -7.70 46.68 -5.52
N PRO A 96 -8.93 46.25 -5.21
CA PRO A 96 -9.20 44.84 -4.92
C PRO A 96 -9.07 44.00 -6.19
N THR A 97 -7.88 43.47 -6.46
CA THR A 97 -7.70 42.40 -7.44
C THR A 97 -8.28 41.12 -6.85
N SER A 98 -9.39 40.64 -7.43
CA SER A 98 -10.02 39.38 -7.05
C SER A 98 -9.00 38.24 -7.15
N ILE A 99 -8.60 37.68 -6.01
CA ILE A 99 -7.81 36.46 -5.94
C ILE A 99 -8.59 35.38 -6.70
N PRO A 100 -8.01 34.70 -7.70
CA PRO A 100 -8.72 33.64 -8.40
C PRO A 100 -9.10 32.55 -7.39
N ASN A 101 -10.40 32.31 -7.25
CA ASN A 101 -10.96 31.28 -6.40
C ASN A 101 -10.19 29.97 -6.62
N SER A 102 -9.77 29.33 -5.52
CA SER A 102 -9.26 27.95 -5.55
C SER A 102 -10.20 27.10 -6.41
N PRO A 103 -9.69 26.22 -7.31
CA PRO A 103 -10.55 25.48 -8.23
C PRO A 103 -11.64 24.76 -7.45
N LYS A 104 -12.89 25.17 -7.71
CA LYS A 104 -14.08 24.66 -7.04
C LYS A 104 -14.10 23.14 -7.20
N ARG A 105 -14.27 22.40 -6.11
CA ARG A 105 -14.41 20.94 -6.19
C ARG A 105 -15.56 20.62 -7.15
N PRO A 106 -15.41 19.66 -8.08
CA PRO A 106 -16.48 19.30 -9.00
C PRO A 106 -17.74 18.90 -8.23
N ASP A 107 -18.92 19.29 -8.71
CA ASP A 107 -20.18 18.82 -8.11
C ASP A 107 -20.39 17.32 -8.36
N ALA A 108 -21.38 16.73 -7.71
CA ALA A 108 -21.62 15.28 -7.79
C ALA A 108 -21.92 14.81 -9.22
N ALA A 109 -22.57 15.63 -10.05
CA ALA A 109 -22.89 15.29 -11.43
C ALA A 109 -21.63 15.28 -12.32
N GLU A 110 -20.75 16.27 -12.13
CA GLU A 110 -19.44 16.31 -12.78
C GLU A 110 -18.56 15.14 -12.35
N GLN A 111 -18.51 14.84 -11.04
CA GLN A 111 -17.77 13.69 -10.52
C GLN A 111 -18.25 12.38 -11.16
N LEU A 112 -19.58 12.19 -11.24
CA LEU A 112 -20.16 11.01 -11.87
C LEU A 112 -19.76 10.91 -13.34
N ARG A 113 -19.80 12.01 -14.11
CA ARG A 113 -19.39 12.02 -15.51
C ARG A 113 -17.92 11.63 -15.68
N ILE A 114 -17.05 12.14 -14.81
CA ILE A 114 -15.63 11.78 -14.79
C ILE A 114 -15.46 10.28 -14.52
N VAL A 115 -16.17 9.74 -13.52
CA VAL A 115 -16.12 8.31 -13.17
C VAL A 115 -16.61 7.44 -14.33
N MET A 116 -17.74 7.78 -14.93
CA MET A 116 -18.30 7.04 -16.08
C MET A 116 -17.38 7.06 -17.31
N GLY A 117 -16.63 8.14 -17.50
CA GLY A 117 -15.64 8.27 -18.58
C GLY A 117 -14.27 7.65 -18.30
N SER A 118 -14.08 7.02 -17.12
CA SER A 118 -12.79 6.50 -16.67
C SER A 118 -12.78 4.97 -16.58
N SER A 119 -11.61 4.37 -16.80
CA SER A 119 -11.38 2.95 -16.53
C SER A 119 -10.80 2.74 -15.13
N PHE A 120 -11.34 1.76 -14.41
CA PHE A 120 -10.85 1.36 -13.09
C PHE A 120 -10.32 -0.07 -13.12
N THR A 121 -9.22 -0.29 -12.40
CA THR A 121 -8.67 -1.64 -12.17
C THR A 121 -8.51 -1.87 -10.68
N ILE A 122 -8.66 -3.12 -10.26
CA ILE A 122 -8.38 -3.51 -8.88
C ILE A 122 -6.87 -3.41 -8.60
N GLN A 123 -6.52 -3.10 -7.36
CA GLN A 123 -5.15 -3.12 -6.87
C GLN A 123 -5.12 -3.72 -5.45
N PRO A 124 -4.00 -4.35 -5.02
CA PRO A 124 -3.84 -4.81 -3.66
C PRO A 124 -3.96 -3.66 -2.64
N LEU A 125 -4.67 -3.90 -1.53
CA LEU A 125 -4.83 -2.91 -0.45
C LEU A 125 -3.50 -2.57 0.24
N LEU A 126 -2.63 -3.56 0.38
CA LEU A 126 -1.34 -3.47 1.07
C LEU A 126 -0.20 -3.88 0.13
N ASN A 127 0.96 -3.26 0.30
CA ASN A 127 2.16 -3.71 -0.40
C ASN A 127 2.65 -5.07 0.15
N LYS A 128 3.61 -5.72 -0.52
CA LYS A 128 4.08 -7.07 -0.13
C LYS A 128 4.57 -7.15 1.32
N SER A 129 5.25 -6.12 1.80
CA SER A 129 5.82 -6.10 3.14
C SER A 129 4.78 -5.78 4.20
N GLU A 130 3.94 -4.77 3.97
CA GLU A 130 2.77 -4.48 4.82
C GLU A 130 1.85 -5.70 4.93
N ALA A 131 1.56 -6.38 3.81
CA ALA A 131 0.74 -7.58 3.79
C ALA A 131 1.37 -8.74 4.58
N ARG A 132 2.69 -8.81 4.68
CA ARG A 132 3.38 -9.79 5.53
C ARG A 132 3.17 -9.46 7.01
N VAL A 133 3.37 -8.20 7.38
CA VAL A 133 3.16 -7.72 8.77
C VAL A 133 1.70 -7.88 9.18
N PHE A 134 0.75 -7.51 8.31
CA PHE A 134 -0.68 -7.70 8.52
C PHE A 134 -1.03 -9.16 8.82
N ARG A 135 -0.62 -10.11 7.97
CA ARG A 135 -0.96 -11.53 8.17
C ARG A 135 -0.38 -12.09 9.46
N GLU A 136 0.81 -11.65 9.84
CA GLU A 136 1.44 -12.09 11.09
C GLU A 136 0.73 -11.49 12.30
N LEU A 137 0.45 -10.18 12.29
CA LEU A 137 -0.35 -9.53 13.32
C LEU A 137 -1.72 -10.18 13.47
N ASP A 138 -2.43 -10.41 12.38
CA ASP A 138 -3.77 -10.99 12.38
C ASP A 138 -3.79 -12.37 13.05
N ARG A 139 -2.85 -13.25 12.68
CA ARG A 139 -2.67 -14.56 13.33
C ARG A 139 -2.38 -14.43 14.82
N LEU A 140 -1.46 -13.55 15.20
CA LEU A 140 -1.05 -13.36 16.59
C LEU A 140 -2.18 -12.78 17.44
N VAL A 141 -2.90 -11.78 16.93
CA VAL A 141 -4.01 -11.12 17.60
C VAL A 141 -5.16 -12.10 17.83
N ILE A 142 -5.60 -12.81 16.79
CA ILE A 142 -6.67 -13.82 16.92
C ILE A 142 -6.27 -14.93 17.90
N SER A 143 -5.01 -15.36 17.88
CA SER A 143 -4.49 -16.38 18.81
C SER A 143 -4.43 -15.87 20.25
N CYS A 144 -4.17 -14.57 20.46
CA CYS A 144 -4.09 -13.96 21.77
C CYS A 144 -5.48 -13.68 22.36
N ASN A 145 -6.37 -13.09 21.56
CA ASN A 145 -7.76 -12.85 21.89
C ASN A 145 -8.64 -12.86 20.63
N PRO A 146 -9.50 -13.87 20.44
CA PRO A 146 -10.31 -14.02 19.22
C PRO A 146 -11.41 -12.95 19.06
N THR A 147 -11.66 -12.14 20.09
CA THR A 147 -12.59 -11.01 20.00
C THR A 147 -11.95 -9.77 19.37
N TRP A 148 -10.62 -9.70 19.31
CA TRP A 148 -9.90 -8.59 18.70
C TRP A 148 -9.73 -8.78 17.19
N GLN A 149 -9.53 -7.68 16.49
CA GLN A 149 -9.39 -7.65 15.03
C GLN A 149 -8.25 -6.72 14.60
N VAL A 150 -7.65 -7.04 13.45
CA VAL A 150 -6.69 -6.17 12.76
C VAL A 150 -7.36 -5.58 11.52
N MET A 151 -7.41 -4.26 11.41
CA MET A 151 -7.92 -3.56 10.24
C MET A 151 -6.78 -2.88 9.49
N ALA A 152 -6.87 -2.80 8.16
CA ALA A 152 -5.84 -2.22 7.29
C ALA A 152 -6.29 -0.92 6.63
N GLN A 153 -5.35 0.02 6.44
CA GLN A 153 -5.55 1.30 5.78
C GLN A 153 -6.74 2.09 6.36
N VAL A 154 -6.89 2.14 7.68
CA VAL A 154 -8.05 2.79 8.31
C VAL A 154 -7.92 4.31 8.23
N SER A 155 -8.97 4.98 7.76
CA SER A 155 -9.03 6.44 7.77
C SER A 155 -9.14 6.97 9.20
N LEU A 156 -8.28 7.90 9.56
CA LEU A 156 -8.34 8.58 10.86
C LEU A 156 -9.62 9.40 11.00
N GLY A 157 -10.21 9.84 9.89
CA GLY A 157 -11.50 10.50 9.87
C GLY A 157 -12.67 9.60 10.27
N GLU A 158 -12.50 8.27 10.32
CA GLU A 158 -13.56 7.34 10.76
C GLU A 158 -13.45 7.03 12.25
N ILE A 159 -12.23 6.99 12.78
CA ILE A 159 -11.98 6.59 14.18
C ILE A 159 -11.75 7.78 15.12
N LEU A 160 -11.50 8.98 14.59
CA LEU A 160 -11.34 10.21 15.35
C LEU A 160 -12.46 11.20 15.05
N ARG A 161 -12.85 11.95 16.07
CA ARG A 161 -13.79 13.08 15.97
C ARG A 161 -13.18 14.27 16.71
N SER A 162 -13.45 15.47 16.22
CA SER A 162 -13.10 16.72 16.88
C SER A 162 -14.24 17.70 16.72
N LYS A 163 -14.51 18.49 17.77
CA LYS A 163 -15.42 19.64 17.69
C LYS A 163 -14.79 20.82 16.93
N ASP A 164 -13.46 20.85 16.86
CA ASP A 164 -12.70 21.81 16.05
C ASP A 164 -12.62 21.30 14.60
N ALA A 165 -13.31 22.00 13.69
CA ALA A 165 -13.37 21.69 12.28
C ALA A 165 -12.00 21.81 11.58
N ASN A 166 -11.14 22.73 12.02
CA ASN A 166 -9.79 22.87 11.45
C ASN A 166 -8.95 21.66 11.83
N ALA A 167 -8.97 21.25 13.10
CA ALA A 167 -8.29 20.04 13.56
C ALA A 167 -8.81 18.78 12.84
N PHE A 168 -10.14 18.65 12.67
CA PHE A 168 -10.71 17.52 11.94
C PHE A 168 -10.30 17.51 10.46
N SER A 169 -10.29 18.67 9.81
CA SER A 169 -9.83 18.78 8.42
C SER A 169 -8.35 18.43 8.25
N CYS A 170 -7.52 18.64 9.27
CA CYS A 170 -6.13 18.20 9.24
C CYS A 170 -6.04 16.67 9.24
N ILE A 171 -6.93 15.95 9.93
CA ILE A 171 -6.78 14.51 10.17
C ILE A 171 -7.62 13.62 9.26
N ASN A 172 -8.78 14.09 8.77
CA ASN A 172 -9.78 13.23 8.12
C ASN A 172 -9.29 12.51 6.85
N ALA A 173 -8.34 13.08 6.13
CA ALA A 173 -7.75 12.51 4.92
C ALA A 173 -6.51 11.65 5.22
N LYS A 174 -6.10 11.55 6.49
CA LYS A 174 -4.98 10.70 6.90
C LYS A 174 -5.47 9.29 7.21
N ARG A 175 -4.59 8.32 7.03
CA ARG A 175 -4.85 6.91 7.29
C ARG A 175 -3.73 6.33 8.15
N VAL A 176 -4.05 5.29 8.89
CA VAL A 176 -3.08 4.40 9.54
C VAL A 176 -2.95 3.12 8.73
N ASP A 177 -1.75 2.55 8.67
CA ASP A 177 -1.52 1.34 7.89
C ASP A 177 -2.29 0.16 8.50
N LEU A 178 -2.22 0.01 9.82
CA LEU A 178 -2.86 -1.07 10.56
C LEU A 178 -3.46 -0.53 11.88
N LEU A 179 -4.57 -1.12 12.31
CA LEU A 179 -5.29 -0.75 13.52
C LEU A 179 -5.75 -2.00 14.27
N LEU A 180 -5.41 -2.10 15.55
CA LEU A 180 -5.96 -3.08 16.48
C LEU A 180 -7.25 -2.55 17.07
N VAL A 181 -8.29 -3.37 16.97
CA VAL A 181 -9.65 -3.08 17.42
C VAL A 181 -10.08 -4.17 18.39
N ASP A 182 -10.66 -3.80 19.54
CA ASP A 182 -11.12 -4.77 20.53
C ASP A 182 -12.51 -5.35 20.21
N GLY A 183 -12.98 -6.27 21.06
CA GLY A 183 -14.29 -6.93 20.89
C GLY A 183 -15.50 -6.00 20.93
N ASN A 184 -15.34 -4.74 21.35
CA ASN A 184 -16.39 -3.72 21.32
C ASN A 184 -16.30 -2.81 20.09
N CYS A 185 -15.49 -3.19 19.10
CA CYS A 185 -15.18 -2.39 17.92
C CYS A 185 -14.50 -1.04 18.26
N GLN A 186 -13.82 -0.93 19.41
CA GLN A 186 -13.12 0.30 19.77
C GLN A 186 -11.68 0.29 19.22
N PRO A 187 -11.21 1.40 18.62
CA PRO A 187 -9.83 1.52 18.15
C PRO A 187 -8.89 1.63 19.36
N ARG A 188 -7.94 0.70 19.50
CA ARG A 188 -7.03 0.65 20.67
C ARG A 188 -5.61 1.05 20.34
N HIS A 189 -5.06 0.50 19.25
CA HIS A 189 -3.66 0.72 18.89
C HIS A 189 -3.46 0.81 17.37
N ALA A 190 -2.89 1.91 16.91
CA ALA A 190 -2.44 2.08 15.52
C ALA A 190 -1.01 1.55 15.36
N ILE A 191 -0.75 0.90 14.22
CA ILE A 191 0.56 0.37 13.84
C ILE A 191 0.90 0.91 12.45
N GLU A 192 2.06 1.54 12.31
CA GLU A 192 2.57 2.10 11.04
C GLU A 192 3.77 1.30 10.56
N TYR A 193 3.76 0.93 9.28
CA TYR A 193 4.85 0.18 8.67
C TYR A 193 5.84 1.13 8.00
N GLN A 194 7.05 1.19 8.53
CA GLN A 194 8.12 2.01 7.99
C GLN A 194 8.95 1.18 7.01
N GLY A 195 8.77 1.42 5.71
CA GLY A 195 9.59 0.83 4.66
C GLY A 195 11.04 1.36 4.66
N GLY A 196 11.96 0.62 4.06
CA GLY A 196 13.39 0.98 4.02
C GLY A 196 13.77 2.20 3.15
N ALA A 197 12.80 2.99 2.69
CA ALA A 197 13.06 4.18 1.90
C ALA A 197 13.19 5.40 2.82
N HIS A 198 14.43 5.87 3.02
CA HIS A 198 14.76 7.06 3.82
C HIS A 198 13.83 8.24 3.50
N HIS A 199 13.00 8.62 4.47
CA HIS A 199 12.01 9.66 4.31
C HIS A 199 12.64 11.07 4.30
N GLN A 200 12.66 11.71 3.13
CA GLN A 200 13.08 13.10 2.98
C GLN A 200 11.91 14.08 3.27
N GLY A 201 12.12 14.99 4.24
CA GLY A 201 11.48 16.30 4.35
C GLY A 201 10.09 16.38 5.00
N ALA A 202 9.05 15.86 4.34
CA ALA A 202 7.65 16.12 4.73
C ALA A 202 6.98 14.97 5.51
N ALA A 203 7.62 13.81 5.62
CA ALA A 203 7.08 12.66 6.33
C ALA A 203 7.00 12.92 7.85
N ALA A 204 8.06 13.47 8.45
CA ALA A 204 8.14 13.71 9.88
C ALA A 204 7.01 14.60 10.41
N ALA A 205 6.69 15.70 9.70
CA ALA A 205 5.59 16.58 10.09
C ALA A 205 4.22 15.90 9.97
N ARG A 206 4.00 15.06 8.95
CA ARG A 206 2.74 14.31 8.78
C ARG A 206 2.57 13.27 9.86
N ASP A 207 3.63 12.55 10.18
CA ASP A 207 3.63 11.53 11.22
C ASP A 207 3.43 12.16 12.59
N ALA A 208 4.03 13.32 12.85
CA ALA A 208 3.78 14.08 14.09
C ALA A 208 2.29 14.43 14.27
N VAL A 209 1.61 14.86 13.20
CA VAL A 209 0.15 15.14 13.25
C VAL A 209 -0.65 13.87 13.56
N LYS A 210 -0.30 12.72 12.94
CA LYS A 210 -0.96 11.44 13.23
C LYS A 210 -0.75 11.03 14.69
N LYS A 211 0.50 11.02 15.14
CA LYS A 211 0.91 10.63 16.51
C LYS A 211 0.19 11.48 17.55
N GLU A 212 0.15 12.80 17.38
CA GLU A 212 -0.49 13.69 18.35
C GLU A 212 -2.01 13.51 18.39
N ALA A 213 -2.67 13.35 17.24
CA ALA A 213 -4.10 13.12 17.19
C ALA A 213 -4.50 11.81 17.87
N LEU A 214 -3.76 10.72 17.63
CA LEU A 214 -3.97 9.43 18.26
C LEU A 214 -3.70 9.49 19.77
N ARG A 215 -2.61 10.15 20.19
CA ARG A 215 -2.29 10.36 21.61
C ARG A 215 -3.41 11.10 22.34
N ARG A 216 -3.95 12.18 21.75
CA ARG A 216 -5.07 12.94 22.32
C ARG A 216 -6.37 12.12 22.42
N ALA A 217 -6.54 11.14 21.53
CA ALA A 217 -7.68 10.22 21.55
C ALA A 217 -7.49 9.00 22.45
N GLY A 218 -6.33 8.85 23.11
CA GLY A 218 -6.01 7.68 23.93
C GLY A 218 -5.72 6.41 23.12
N ILE A 219 -5.46 6.53 21.82
CA ILE A 219 -5.11 5.40 20.95
C ILE A 219 -3.60 5.25 20.94
N GLY A 220 -3.10 4.06 21.28
CA GLY A 220 -1.66 3.79 21.25
C GLY A 220 -1.10 3.83 19.81
N TYR A 221 0.18 4.15 19.67
CA TYR A 221 0.83 4.25 18.35
C TYR A 221 2.16 3.50 18.37
N PHE A 222 2.38 2.63 17.38
CA PHE A 222 3.58 1.80 17.26
C PHE A 222 4.11 1.79 15.84
N GLU A 223 5.43 1.70 15.69
CA GLU A 223 6.10 1.65 14.39
C GLU A 223 6.76 0.29 14.22
N VAL A 224 6.53 -0.33 13.07
CA VAL A 224 7.17 -1.58 12.65
C VAL A 224 8.14 -1.24 11.53
N VAL A 225 9.43 -1.39 11.80
CA VAL A 225 10.50 -1.00 10.88
C VAL A 225 10.98 -2.21 10.09
N ALA A 226 10.98 -2.07 8.77
CA ALA A 226 11.45 -3.11 7.85
C ALA A 226 12.87 -3.59 8.21
N GLY A 227 13.05 -4.90 8.35
CA GLY A 227 14.36 -5.50 8.61
C GLY A 227 14.85 -5.41 10.07
N GLN A 228 14.17 -4.65 10.94
CA GLN A 228 14.49 -4.59 12.37
C GLN A 228 13.49 -5.38 13.21
N THR A 229 12.19 -5.31 12.87
CA THR A 229 11.17 -6.04 13.61
C THR A 229 11.11 -7.50 13.16
N THR A 230 11.43 -8.41 14.08
CA THR A 230 11.26 -9.86 13.87
C THR A 230 9.83 -10.31 14.20
N PRO A 231 9.38 -11.49 13.74
CA PRO A 231 8.11 -12.06 14.16
C PRO A 231 7.97 -12.20 15.69
N SER A 232 9.07 -12.49 16.39
CA SER A 232 9.11 -12.56 17.85
C SER A 232 8.87 -11.20 18.51
N ASP A 233 9.40 -10.13 17.94
CA ASP A 233 9.16 -8.77 18.43
C ASP A 233 7.70 -8.37 18.21
N LEU A 234 7.13 -8.75 17.07
CA LEU A 234 5.72 -8.53 16.76
C LEU A 234 4.82 -9.31 17.73
N LYS A 235 5.18 -10.54 18.08
CA LYS A 235 4.49 -11.33 19.11
C LYS A 235 4.56 -10.65 20.47
N ARG A 236 5.75 -10.19 20.90
CA ARG A 236 5.91 -9.45 22.16
C ARG A 236 5.09 -8.16 22.18
N LEU A 237 4.99 -7.49 21.04
CA LEU A 237 4.14 -6.32 20.88
C LEU A 237 2.66 -6.70 21.09
N VAL A 238 2.15 -7.72 20.40
CA VAL A 238 0.78 -8.19 20.56
C VAL A 238 0.48 -8.63 22.00
N ASP A 239 1.38 -9.42 22.62
CA ASP A 239 1.24 -9.89 24.01
C ASP A 239 1.15 -8.73 25.01
N LYS A 240 1.73 -7.56 24.69
CA LYS A 240 1.66 -6.35 25.51
C LYS A 240 0.39 -5.53 25.27
N LEU A 241 -0.13 -5.53 24.04
CA LEU A 241 -1.19 -4.61 23.61
C LEU A 241 -2.59 -5.22 23.65
N VAL A 242 -2.69 -6.53 23.47
CA VAL A 242 -3.97 -7.24 23.40
C VAL A 242 -4.27 -7.83 24.76
N ASP A 243 -5.41 -7.42 25.33
CA ASP A 243 -5.89 -7.95 26.59
C ASP A 243 -6.22 -9.45 26.43
N LYS A 244 -5.73 -10.29 27.34
CA LYS A 244 -6.06 -11.72 27.32
C LYS A 244 -7.54 -11.91 27.67
N PRO A 245 -8.24 -12.88 27.04
CA PRO A 245 -9.61 -13.17 27.40
C PRO A 245 -9.67 -13.56 28.89
N GLU A 246 -10.65 -13.01 29.62
CA GLU A 246 -10.89 -13.45 30.99
C GLU A 246 -11.22 -14.94 30.97
N LEU A 247 -10.42 -15.75 31.67
CA LEU A 247 -10.73 -17.15 31.86
C LEU A 247 -12.06 -17.24 32.62
N PRO A 248 -13.02 -18.07 32.17
CA PRO A 248 -14.26 -18.26 32.92
C PRO A 248 -13.90 -18.69 34.35
N LYS A 249 -14.33 -17.90 35.34
CA LYS A 249 -14.19 -18.26 36.75
C LYS A 249 -14.82 -19.64 36.92
N CYS A 250 -14.00 -20.65 37.23
CA CYS A 250 -14.50 -21.97 37.53
C CYS A 250 -15.44 -21.80 38.73
N SER A 251 -16.75 -21.98 38.52
CA SER A 251 -17.70 -21.91 39.63
C SER A 251 -17.41 -23.12 40.51
N SER A 252 -16.77 -22.88 41.65
CA SER A 252 -16.72 -23.87 42.73
C SER A 252 -18.17 -24.16 43.15
N ARG A 253 -18.66 -25.33 42.77
CA ARG A 253 -19.80 -25.97 43.44
C ARG A 253 -19.26 -26.90 44.50
#